data_AF-A0A6P0YM15-F1
#
_entry.id   AF-A0A6P0YM15-F1
#
_cell.length_a   1.000
_cell.length_b   1.000
_cell.length_c   1.000
_cell.angle_alpha   90.00
_cell.angle_beta   90.00
_cell.angle_gamma   90.00
#
_symmetry.space_group_name_H-M   'P 1'
#
loop_
_entity.id
_entity.type
_entity.pdbx_description
1 polymer ?
#
loop_
_entity_poly.entity_id
_entity_poly.type
_entity_poly.pdbx_seq_one_letter_code
_entity_poly.pdbx_strand_id
1 'polypeptide(L)'
;MIDFVRLELESEYIKFQPGSPGYFKASVTNYSQDFYSFYLDIMIPGLDPESQIKWYSTKPEVATKKPPGATTEFTVNIHRSPRSGYENQLKLTVRAIAIENPQLFATETLTLKLEAPIKPLVLEILHPKVQGYPGEIIEIPVKVSNYSQDVMAVNLTFQGEEKLDPNWIIDGSKKQITELNPGEPQFVTFECQPPEEGKALSGIYSF
;
A
#
# COMPACT_ATOMS: atom_id res chain seq x y z
N MET A 1 25.49 28.92 11.44
CA MET A 1 25.25 27.60 12.04
C MET A 1 26.04 26.63 11.18
N ILE A 2 26.89 25.79 11.74
CA ILE A 2 27.63 24.79 10.94
C ILE A 2 26.73 23.58 10.86
N ASP A 3 26.21 23.27 9.68
CA ASP A 3 25.37 22.10 9.46
C ASP A 3 26.26 20.86 9.37
N PHE A 4 26.27 20.06 10.44
CA PHE A 4 27.06 18.84 10.54
C PHE A 4 26.44 17.66 9.78
N VAL A 5 25.17 17.76 9.40
CA VAL A 5 24.47 16.82 8.52
C VAL A 5 23.68 17.65 7.52
N ARG A 6 23.72 17.25 6.25
CA ARG A 6 22.91 17.84 5.20
C ARG A 6 21.96 16.78 4.65
N LEU A 7 20.70 17.15 4.49
CA LEU A 7 19.69 16.37 3.83
C LEU A 7 19.25 17.12 2.57
N GLU A 8 19.18 16.43 1.44
CA GLU A 8 18.71 16.99 0.18
C GLU A 8 17.66 16.06 -0.42
N LEU A 9 16.58 16.63 -0.95
CA LEU A 9 15.53 15.88 -1.62
C LEU A 9 15.70 16.03 -3.14
N GLU A 10 15.47 14.95 -3.88
CA GLU A 10 15.52 14.98 -5.36
C GLU A 10 14.43 15.88 -5.96
N SER A 11 13.36 16.14 -5.20
CA SER A 11 12.27 17.02 -5.59
C SER A 11 11.61 17.65 -4.38
N GLU A 12 11.06 18.85 -4.56
CA GLU A 12 10.28 19.57 -3.54
C GLU A 12 8.83 19.09 -3.45
N TYR A 13 8.35 18.38 -4.49
CA TYR A 13 7.04 17.76 -4.48
C TYR A 13 7.04 16.43 -5.22
N ILE A 14 6.11 15.57 -4.83
CA ILE A 14 5.75 14.36 -5.58
C ILE A 14 4.24 14.24 -5.69
N LYS A 15 3.78 13.59 -6.75
CA LYS A 15 2.39 13.21 -6.91
C LYS A 15 2.21 11.80 -6.40
N PHE A 16 1.21 11.58 -5.56
CA PHE A 16 0.85 10.25 -5.11
C PHE A 16 -0.60 9.98 -5.46
N GLN A 17 -0.77 8.90 -6.21
CA GLN A 17 -2.07 8.41 -6.62
C GLN A 17 -2.28 7.02 -6.01
N PRO A 18 -3.32 6.82 -5.18
CA PRO A 18 -3.58 5.51 -4.58
C PRO A 18 -3.69 4.41 -5.63
N GLY A 19 -3.06 3.27 -5.36
CA GLY A 19 -2.96 2.15 -6.30
C GLY A 19 -1.78 2.25 -7.28
N SER A 20 -1.02 3.35 -7.27
CA SER A 20 0.26 3.48 -7.98
C SER A 20 1.43 3.65 -7.00
N PRO A 21 2.62 3.10 -7.30
CA PRO A 21 3.79 3.30 -6.44
C PRO A 21 4.22 4.76 -6.47
N GLY A 22 4.26 5.40 -5.30
CA GLY A 22 4.88 6.71 -5.13
C GLY A 22 6.24 6.57 -4.45
N TYR A 23 7.24 7.30 -4.94
CA TYR A 23 8.55 7.34 -4.28
C TYR A 23 9.25 8.69 -4.48
N PHE A 24 10.22 8.97 -3.62
CA PHE A 24 11.19 10.05 -3.81
C PHE A 24 12.56 9.63 -3.28
N LYS A 25 13.62 10.28 -3.75
CA LYS A 25 14.97 10.08 -3.22
C LYS A 25 15.38 11.20 -2.30
N ALA A 26 16.19 10.83 -1.31
CA ALA A 26 16.79 11.74 -0.35
C ALA A 26 18.27 11.40 -0.17
N SER A 27 19.11 12.42 -0.16
CA SER A 27 20.56 12.30 -0.03
C SER A 27 21.00 12.87 1.30
N VAL A 28 21.69 12.07 2.11
CA VAL A 28 22.19 12.46 3.43
C VAL A 28 23.71 12.52 3.38
N THR A 29 24.28 13.70 3.64
CA THR A 29 25.73 13.91 3.68
C THR A 29 26.20 14.20 5.11
N ASN A 30 27.20 13.45 5.57
CA ASN A 30 27.83 13.65 6.87
C ASN A 30 28.91 14.72 6.77
N TYR A 31 28.72 15.90 7.35
CA TYR A 31 29.74 16.96 7.46
C TYR A 31 30.36 17.06 8.86
N SER A 32 30.00 16.15 9.77
CA SER A 32 30.63 16.05 11.08
C SER A 32 32.08 15.54 10.95
N GLN A 33 32.80 15.54 12.07
CA GLN A 33 34.15 14.98 12.15
C GLN A 33 34.16 13.49 12.52
N ASP A 34 32.98 12.92 12.81
CA ASP A 34 32.82 11.55 13.29
C ASP A 34 32.11 10.67 12.25
N PHE A 35 32.15 9.36 12.51
CA PHE A 35 31.47 8.37 11.69
C PHE A 35 30.06 8.13 12.23
N TYR A 36 29.05 8.31 11.38
CA TYR A 36 27.65 8.13 11.76
C TYR A 36 26.88 7.23 10.80
N SER A 37 25.99 6.44 11.36
CA SER A 37 24.95 5.72 10.63
C SER A 37 23.69 6.58 10.61
N PHE A 38 22.92 6.53 9.53
CA PHE A 38 21.74 7.38 9.36
C PHE A 38 20.50 6.57 9.06
N TYR A 39 19.35 7.04 9.50
CA TYR A 39 18.05 6.59 9.01
C TYR A 39 17.19 7.79 8.67
N LEU A 40 16.17 7.56 7.85
CA LEU A 40 15.16 8.56 7.55
C LEU A 40 13.91 8.31 8.36
N ASP A 41 13.39 9.38 8.93
CA ASP A 41 12.08 9.43 9.55
C ASP A 41 11.22 10.47 8.83
N ILE A 42 10.04 10.06 8.37
CA ILE A 42 9.10 10.93 7.66
C ILE A 42 7.86 11.10 8.52
N MET A 43 7.55 12.35 8.84
CA MET A 43 6.39 12.74 9.64
C MET A 43 5.49 13.70 8.88
N ILE A 44 4.26 13.84 9.39
CA ILE A 44 3.31 14.85 8.94
C ILE A 44 2.98 15.71 10.14
N PRO A 45 3.11 17.05 10.04
CA PRO A 45 2.71 17.94 11.11
C PRO A 45 1.24 17.70 11.52
N GLY A 46 1.01 17.42 12.79
CA GLY A 46 -0.33 17.20 13.35
C GLY A 46 -0.89 15.79 13.20
N LEU A 47 -0.17 14.85 12.57
CA LEU A 47 -0.50 13.43 12.62
C LEU A 47 0.21 12.80 13.83
N ASP A 48 -0.48 11.89 14.53
CA ASP A 48 0.11 11.15 15.64
C ASP A 48 1.27 10.26 15.16
N PRO A 49 2.52 10.50 15.61
CA PRO A 49 3.66 9.66 15.26
C PRO A 49 3.56 8.23 15.80
N GLU A 50 2.72 7.98 16.82
CA GLU A 50 2.46 6.64 17.38
C GLU A 50 1.41 5.84 16.59
N SER A 51 0.91 6.39 15.49
CA SER A 51 0.02 5.65 14.61
C SER A 51 0.71 4.37 14.12
N GLN A 52 0.15 3.21 14.47
CA GLN A 52 0.66 1.89 14.06
C GLN A 52 0.62 1.68 12.53
N ILE A 53 0.01 2.61 11.80
CA ILE A 53 -0.13 2.62 10.35
C ILE A 53 1.18 3.11 9.71
N LYS A 54 2.11 2.19 9.43
CA LYS A 54 3.22 2.47 8.50
C LYS A 54 2.64 2.75 7.11
N TRP A 55 2.90 3.94 6.57
CA TRP A 55 2.44 4.39 5.26
C TRP A 55 3.59 4.55 4.24
N TYR A 56 4.83 4.41 4.70
CA TYR A 56 6.03 4.43 3.86
C TYR A 56 7.05 3.38 4.31
N SER A 57 8.08 3.19 3.49
CA SER A 57 9.30 2.45 3.83
C SER A 57 10.52 3.12 3.18
N THR A 58 11.71 2.88 3.73
CA THR A 58 12.97 3.44 3.25
C THR A 58 13.90 2.33 2.76
N LYS A 59 14.69 2.62 1.73
CA LYS A 59 15.76 1.73 1.25
C LYS A 59 17.04 2.56 1.03
N PRO A 60 18.14 2.27 1.75
CA PRO A 60 18.21 1.33 2.88
C PRO A 60 17.33 1.78 4.06
N GLU A 61 16.95 0.86 4.95
CA GLU A 61 16.25 1.23 6.18
C GLU A 61 17.18 2.03 7.11
N VAL A 62 18.43 1.57 7.21
CA VAL A 62 19.53 2.22 7.90
C VAL A 62 20.74 2.26 6.97
N ALA A 63 21.32 3.44 6.79
CA ALA A 63 22.60 3.61 6.13
C ALA A 63 23.73 3.04 6.99
N THR A 64 24.60 2.27 6.36
CA THR A 64 25.89 1.88 6.94
C THR A 64 26.67 3.11 7.38
N LYS A 65 27.41 3.00 8.48
CA LYS A 65 28.27 4.05 9.04
C LYS A 65 29.08 4.79 7.97
N LYS A 66 28.90 6.11 7.87
CA LYS A 66 29.51 6.98 6.86
C LYS A 66 30.61 7.85 7.48
N PRO A 67 31.81 7.92 6.86
CA PRO A 67 32.84 8.87 7.26
C PRO A 67 32.42 10.33 6.99
N PRO A 68 33.16 11.30 7.57
CA PRO A 68 33.08 12.70 7.17
C PRO A 68 33.16 12.88 5.64
N GLY A 69 32.31 13.73 5.09
CA GLY A 69 32.19 14.04 3.66
C GLY A 69 31.42 13.02 2.83
N ALA A 70 31.05 11.85 3.37
CA ALA A 70 30.35 10.83 2.59
C ALA A 70 28.83 11.04 2.55
N THR A 71 28.24 10.68 1.40
CA THR A 71 26.79 10.77 1.13
C THR A 71 26.17 9.37 1.06
N THR A 72 24.92 9.26 1.52
CA THR A 72 24.06 8.09 1.29
C THR A 72 22.78 8.53 0.60
N GLU A 73 22.37 7.77 -0.41
CA GLU A 73 21.04 7.91 -1.01
C GLU A 73 20.06 6.95 -0.35
N PHE A 74 18.87 7.46 -0.05
CA PHE A 74 17.71 6.73 0.40
C PHE A 74 16.61 6.85 -0.63
N THR A 75 15.93 5.74 -0.92
CA THR A 75 14.66 5.72 -1.64
C THR A 75 13.53 5.57 -0.63
N VAL A 76 12.61 6.53 -0.59
CA VAL A 76 11.40 6.47 0.24
C VAL A 76 10.24 6.01 -0.63
N ASN A 77 9.63 4.87 -0.30
CA ASN A 77 8.46 4.34 -0.99
C ASN A 77 7.21 4.62 -0.16
N ILE A 78 6.19 5.22 -0.78
CA ILE A 78 4.88 5.52 -0.18
C ILE A 78 3.90 4.45 -0.62
N HIS A 79 3.36 3.72 0.36
CA HIS A 79 2.46 2.58 0.12
C HIS A 79 0.99 3.00 0.14
N ARG A 80 0.66 4.04 0.90
CA ARG A 80 -0.70 4.57 1.04
C ARG A 80 -0.68 6.04 1.44
N SER A 81 -1.83 6.71 1.27
CA SER A 81 -2.02 8.06 1.78
C SER A 81 -1.97 8.04 3.31
N PRO A 82 -1.20 8.94 3.95
CA PRO A 82 -1.12 9.02 5.40
C PRO A 82 -2.28 9.76 6.06
N ARG A 83 -3.17 10.38 5.27
CA ARG A 83 -4.44 10.97 5.75
C ARG A 83 -5.59 10.77 4.76
N SER A 84 -6.82 11.06 5.19
CA SER A 84 -8.02 11.18 4.35
C SER A 84 -8.14 12.55 3.65
N GLY A 85 -8.89 12.63 2.54
CA GLY A 85 -9.11 13.80 1.65
C GLY A 85 -8.20 13.92 0.40
N TYR A 86 -8.79 14.02 -0.81
CA TYR A 86 -8.08 13.93 -2.12
C TYR A 86 -7.67 15.26 -2.73
N GLU A 87 -7.92 16.36 -2.04
CA GLU A 87 -7.71 17.69 -2.63
C GLU A 87 -6.76 18.51 -1.78
N ASN A 88 -5.67 17.91 -1.33
CA ASN A 88 -4.74 18.60 -0.47
C ASN A 88 -3.29 18.25 -0.76
N GLN A 89 -2.49 19.31 -0.87
CA GLN A 89 -1.06 19.24 -0.72
C GLN A 89 -0.77 18.92 0.75
N LEU A 90 -0.07 17.82 0.99
CA LEU A 90 0.38 17.44 2.31
C LEU A 90 1.85 17.79 2.45
N LYS A 91 2.21 18.55 3.48
CA LYS A 91 3.61 18.80 3.81
C LYS A 91 4.12 17.65 4.65
N LEU A 92 5.12 16.96 4.12
CA LEU A 92 5.90 15.94 4.82
C LEU A 92 7.17 16.60 5.35
N THR A 93 7.52 16.32 6.59
CA THR A 93 8.83 16.66 7.13
C THR A 93 9.69 15.40 7.09
N VAL A 94 10.76 15.44 6.30
CA VAL A 94 11.75 14.37 6.18
C VAL A 94 12.90 14.71 7.12
N ARG A 95 13.27 13.78 8.01
CA ARG A 95 14.41 13.93 8.92
C ARG A 95 15.45 12.88 8.64
N ALA A 96 16.69 13.30 8.50
CA ALA A 96 17.85 12.42 8.57
C ALA A 96 18.42 12.49 9.97
N ILE A 97 18.47 11.35 10.68
CA ILE A 97 18.90 11.29 12.08
C ILE A 97 20.13 10.39 12.18
N ALA A 98 21.19 10.88 12.83
CA ALA A 98 22.35 10.06 13.15
C ALA A 98 22.02 9.11 14.32
N ILE A 99 22.28 7.82 14.14
CA ILE A 99 21.94 6.78 15.14
C ILE A 99 22.77 6.97 16.41
N GLU A 100 24.07 7.20 16.26
CA GLU A 100 24.99 7.30 17.40
C GLU A 100 24.88 8.64 18.13
N ASN A 101 24.23 9.65 17.52
CA ASN A 101 23.94 10.93 18.15
C ASN A 101 22.62 11.52 17.61
N PRO A 102 21.47 11.19 18.20
CA PRO A 102 20.17 11.66 17.70
C PRO A 102 19.94 13.18 17.72
N GLN A 103 20.78 13.94 18.45
CA GLN A 103 20.77 15.40 18.40
C GLN A 103 21.35 15.94 17.08
N LEU A 104 22.07 15.08 16.35
CA LEU A 104 22.62 15.37 15.04
C LEU A 104 21.63 14.93 13.97
N PHE A 105 20.82 15.88 13.51
CA PHE A 105 19.82 15.64 12.48
C PHE A 105 19.72 16.81 11.50
N ALA A 106 19.20 16.52 10.31
CA ALA A 106 18.81 17.51 9.31
C ALA A 106 17.36 17.28 8.90
N THR A 107 16.65 18.35 8.56
CA THR A 107 15.24 18.30 8.19
C THR A 107 14.98 19.00 6.88
N GLU A 108 14.17 18.39 6.03
CA GLU A 108 13.69 18.98 4.78
C GLU A 108 12.17 18.82 4.66
N THR A 109 11.54 19.69 3.88
CA THR A 109 10.09 19.64 3.63
C THR A 109 9.80 19.15 2.21
N LEU A 110 8.94 18.15 2.09
CA LEU A 110 8.44 17.65 0.80
C LEU A 110 6.93 17.88 0.70
N THR A 111 6.45 18.32 -0.46
CA THR A 111 5.02 18.45 -0.74
C THR A 111 4.48 17.20 -1.45
N LEU A 112 3.66 16.42 -0.76
CA LEU A 112 2.92 15.29 -1.34
C LEU A 112 1.59 15.80 -1.92
N LYS A 113 1.46 15.79 -3.24
CA LYS A 113 0.21 16.11 -3.95
C LYS A 113 -0.60 14.82 -4.08
N LEU A 114 -1.64 14.69 -3.27
CA LEU A 114 -2.57 13.57 -3.37
C LEU A 114 -3.46 13.76 -4.59
N GLU A 115 -3.53 12.74 -5.43
CA GLU A 115 -4.43 12.68 -6.59
C GLU A 115 -5.53 11.66 -6.33
N ALA A 116 -6.71 11.88 -6.92
CA ALA A 116 -7.82 10.94 -6.83
C ALA A 116 -7.42 9.56 -7.39
N PRO A 117 -7.92 8.46 -6.81
CA PRO A 117 -7.67 7.12 -7.34
C PRO A 117 -8.25 7.00 -8.76
N ILE A 118 -7.56 6.29 -9.66
CA ILE A 118 -8.12 5.96 -11.00
C ILE A 118 -9.35 5.05 -10.82
N LYS A 119 -9.27 4.12 -9.85
CA LYS A 119 -10.39 3.26 -9.44
C LYS A 119 -10.48 3.28 -7.91
N PRO A 120 -11.56 3.81 -7.31
CA PRO A 120 -11.71 3.87 -5.85
C PRO A 120 -11.94 2.49 -5.23
N LEU A 121 -12.45 1.53 -6.00
CA LEU A 121 -12.65 0.14 -5.60
C LEU A 121 -11.91 -0.77 -6.59
N VAL A 122 -11.11 -1.69 -6.07
CA VAL A 122 -10.40 -2.69 -6.87
C VAL A 122 -10.70 -4.08 -6.31
N LEU A 123 -11.02 -5.00 -7.22
CA LEU A 123 -11.23 -6.41 -6.93
C LEU A 123 -10.08 -7.21 -7.52
N GLU A 124 -9.53 -8.12 -6.73
CA GLU A 124 -8.43 -9.00 -7.13
C GLU A 124 -8.79 -10.44 -6.74
N ILE A 125 -8.89 -11.34 -7.71
CA ILE A 125 -9.05 -12.77 -7.45
C ILE A 125 -7.67 -13.32 -7.11
N LEU A 126 -7.50 -13.87 -5.90
CA LEU A 126 -6.18 -14.36 -5.46
C LEU A 126 -5.73 -15.60 -6.25
N HIS A 127 -6.69 -16.40 -6.70
CA HIS A 127 -6.47 -17.61 -7.49
C HIS A 127 -7.20 -17.49 -8.83
N PRO A 128 -6.57 -16.91 -9.88
CA PRO A 128 -7.24 -16.67 -11.16
C PRO A 128 -7.59 -17.96 -11.91
N LYS A 129 -7.07 -19.10 -11.47
CA LYS A 129 -7.45 -20.43 -11.93
C LYS A 129 -7.74 -21.27 -10.70
N VAL A 130 -8.99 -21.68 -10.56
CA VAL A 130 -9.41 -22.60 -9.51
C VAL A 130 -9.80 -23.92 -10.17
N GLN A 131 -9.39 -25.03 -9.57
CA GLN A 131 -9.66 -26.38 -10.05
C GLN A 131 -10.33 -27.16 -8.93
N GLY A 132 -11.25 -28.04 -9.27
CA GLY A 132 -11.87 -28.95 -8.32
C GLY A 132 -12.63 -30.06 -9.03
N TYR A 133 -13.04 -31.04 -8.25
CA TYR A 133 -13.76 -32.21 -8.73
C TYR A 133 -15.28 -32.07 -8.55
N PRO A 134 -16.09 -32.87 -9.28
CA PRO A 134 -17.52 -32.99 -9.02
C PRO A 134 -17.82 -33.19 -7.52
N GLY A 135 -18.74 -32.40 -6.98
CA GLY A 135 -19.15 -32.44 -5.57
C GLY A 135 -18.20 -31.74 -4.59
N GLU A 136 -17.00 -31.34 -5.00
CA GLU A 136 -16.04 -30.64 -4.15
C GLU A 136 -16.45 -29.17 -3.95
N ILE A 137 -16.27 -28.66 -2.73
CA ILE A 137 -16.43 -27.22 -2.47
C ILE A 137 -15.13 -26.51 -2.82
N ILE A 138 -15.23 -25.59 -3.76
CA ILE A 138 -14.15 -24.80 -4.30
C ILE A 138 -14.27 -23.38 -3.76
N GLU A 139 -13.24 -22.91 -3.07
CA GLU A 139 -13.17 -21.54 -2.57
C GLU A 139 -12.57 -20.58 -3.61
N ILE A 140 -13.26 -19.47 -3.86
CA ILE A 140 -12.84 -18.40 -4.75
C ILE A 140 -12.64 -17.13 -3.89
N PRO A 141 -11.45 -16.94 -3.30
CA PRO A 141 -11.16 -15.77 -2.49
C PRO A 141 -10.91 -14.54 -3.36
N VAL A 142 -11.66 -13.48 -3.05
CA VAL A 142 -11.60 -12.17 -3.67
C VAL A 142 -11.09 -11.17 -2.65
N LYS A 143 -10.02 -10.48 -2.99
CA LYS A 143 -9.51 -9.33 -2.24
C LYS A 143 -10.19 -8.07 -2.75
N VAL A 144 -10.80 -7.34 -1.82
CA VAL A 144 -11.55 -6.11 -2.06
C VAL A 144 -10.78 -4.96 -1.44
N SER A 145 -10.31 -4.04 -2.28
CA SER A 145 -9.47 -2.92 -1.84
C SER A 145 -10.19 -1.60 -2.07
N ASN A 146 -10.37 -0.83 -1.00
CA ASN A 146 -10.81 0.55 -1.06
C ASN A 146 -9.59 1.47 -1.18
N TYR A 147 -9.40 2.02 -2.38
CA TYR A 147 -8.41 3.04 -2.68
C TYR A 147 -8.97 4.46 -2.64
N SER A 148 -10.24 4.64 -2.25
CA SER A 148 -10.77 5.94 -1.83
C SER A 148 -10.31 6.28 -0.39
N GLN A 149 -10.73 7.43 0.11
CA GLN A 149 -10.42 7.91 1.46
C GLN A 149 -11.63 7.94 2.38
N ASP A 150 -12.80 7.59 1.86
CA ASP A 150 -14.02 7.45 2.64
C ASP A 150 -14.28 5.97 2.86
N VAL A 151 -14.88 5.65 4.00
CA VAL A 151 -15.41 4.30 4.24
C VAL A 151 -16.52 4.04 3.21
N MET A 152 -16.52 2.86 2.59
CA MET A 152 -17.54 2.48 1.62
C MET A 152 -18.23 1.18 2.01
N ALA A 153 -19.52 1.11 1.68
CA ALA A 153 -20.24 -0.16 1.65
C ALA A 153 -20.14 -0.76 0.25
N VAL A 154 -19.85 -2.07 0.17
CA VAL A 154 -19.65 -2.78 -1.10
C VAL A 154 -20.60 -3.97 -1.18
N ASN A 155 -21.32 -4.07 -2.30
CA ASN A 155 -22.08 -5.27 -2.66
C ASN A 155 -21.33 -5.97 -3.78
N LEU A 156 -20.82 -7.16 -3.50
CA LEU A 156 -20.17 -8.03 -4.47
C LEU A 156 -21.21 -8.98 -5.03
N THR A 157 -21.21 -9.16 -6.35
CA THR A 157 -22.02 -10.17 -7.02
C THR A 157 -21.12 -11.05 -7.87
N PHE A 158 -21.16 -12.35 -7.62
CA PHE A 158 -20.53 -13.35 -8.46
C PHE A 158 -21.37 -13.55 -9.74
N GLN A 159 -20.72 -13.43 -10.89
CA GLN A 159 -21.37 -13.58 -12.20
C GLN A 159 -20.55 -14.54 -13.06
N GLY A 160 -21.07 -15.75 -13.26
CA GLY A 160 -20.53 -16.69 -14.24
C GLY A 160 -20.92 -16.31 -15.66
N GLU A 161 -20.14 -16.77 -16.64
CA GLU A 161 -20.57 -16.81 -18.03
C GLU A 161 -21.65 -17.89 -18.25
N GLU A 162 -22.29 -17.91 -19.44
CA GLU A 162 -23.43 -18.78 -19.77
C GLU A 162 -23.24 -20.27 -19.46
N LYS A 163 -21.99 -20.76 -19.42
CA LYS A 163 -21.68 -22.16 -19.11
C LYS A 163 -21.74 -22.48 -17.62
N LEU A 164 -21.52 -21.51 -16.73
CA LEU A 164 -21.48 -21.74 -15.29
C LEU A 164 -22.89 -21.61 -14.72
N ASP A 165 -23.45 -22.74 -14.26
CA ASP A 165 -24.78 -22.75 -13.65
C ASP A 165 -24.74 -21.99 -12.31
N PRO A 166 -25.61 -20.97 -12.13
CA PRO A 166 -25.68 -20.19 -10.89
C PRO A 166 -25.89 -21.03 -9.62
N ASN A 167 -26.51 -22.21 -9.75
CA ASN A 167 -26.76 -23.12 -8.61
C ASN A 167 -25.47 -23.76 -8.07
N TRP A 168 -24.35 -23.65 -8.79
CA TRP A 168 -23.07 -24.12 -8.27
C TRP A 168 -22.56 -23.18 -7.16
N ILE A 169 -23.09 -21.95 -7.03
CA ILE A 169 -22.70 -21.04 -5.96
C ILE A 169 -23.58 -21.27 -4.74
N ILE A 170 -23.05 -22.03 -3.77
CA ILE A 170 -23.86 -22.64 -2.69
C ILE A 170 -24.11 -21.73 -1.49
N ASP A 171 -23.28 -20.70 -1.26
CA ASP A 171 -23.44 -19.72 -0.18
C ASP A 171 -23.88 -18.34 -0.71
N GLY A 172 -24.66 -18.37 -1.79
CA GLY A 172 -25.22 -17.20 -2.46
C GLY A 172 -24.21 -16.45 -3.33
N SER A 173 -24.71 -15.93 -4.46
CA SER A 173 -23.91 -15.14 -5.40
C SER A 173 -23.69 -13.69 -4.96
N LYS A 174 -24.19 -13.28 -3.79
CA LYS A 174 -24.06 -11.91 -3.29
C LYS A 174 -23.41 -11.89 -1.92
N LYS A 175 -22.41 -11.03 -1.76
CA LYS A 175 -21.74 -10.77 -0.49
C LYS A 175 -21.74 -9.27 -0.22
N GLN A 176 -21.91 -8.90 1.04
CA GLN A 176 -21.95 -7.50 1.45
C GLN A 176 -20.83 -7.21 2.43
N ILE A 177 -20.11 -6.13 2.17
CA ILE A 177 -19.20 -5.49 3.12
C ILE A 177 -19.89 -4.20 3.56
N THR A 178 -20.22 -4.08 4.85
CA THR A 178 -20.88 -2.90 5.39
C THR A 178 -19.91 -1.73 5.54
N GLU A 179 -18.67 -2.02 5.92
CA GLU A 179 -17.62 -1.03 6.16
C GLU A 179 -16.29 -1.54 5.57
N LEU A 180 -15.88 -0.94 4.45
CA LEU A 180 -14.57 -1.15 3.85
C LEU A 180 -13.72 0.10 4.06
N ASN A 181 -12.77 0.02 4.99
CA ASN A 181 -11.90 1.13 5.34
C ASN A 181 -10.88 1.44 4.21
N PRO A 182 -10.54 2.72 4.00
CA PRO A 182 -9.45 3.14 3.11
C PRO A 182 -8.13 2.41 3.39
N GLY A 183 -7.54 1.82 2.34
CA GLY A 183 -6.22 1.20 2.42
C GLY A 183 -6.14 -0.09 3.24
N GLU A 184 -7.25 -0.60 3.76
CA GLU A 184 -7.36 -1.88 4.46
C GLU A 184 -8.15 -2.86 3.59
N PRO A 185 -7.46 -3.76 2.86
CA PRO A 185 -8.15 -4.74 2.03
C PRO A 185 -8.91 -5.73 2.90
N GLN A 186 -10.10 -6.12 2.44
CA GLN A 186 -10.87 -7.22 3.01
C GLN A 186 -10.90 -8.42 2.05
N PHE A 187 -11.04 -9.61 2.61
CA PHE A 187 -11.12 -10.85 1.85
C PHE A 187 -12.53 -11.42 1.96
N VAL A 188 -13.12 -11.72 0.82
CA VAL A 188 -14.44 -12.34 0.70
C VAL A 188 -14.31 -13.60 -0.12
N THR A 189 -14.88 -14.70 0.35
CA THR A 189 -14.86 -15.97 -0.37
C THR A 189 -16.23 -16.25 -0.98
N PHE A 190 -16.23 -16.62 -2.26
CA PHE A 190 -17.37 -17.30 -2.89
C PHE A 190 -17.10 -18.79 -2.92
N GLU A 191 -18.11 -19.58 -2.58
CA GLU A 191 -18.04 -21.03 -2.59
C GLU A 191 -18.78 -21.57 -3.81
N CYS A 192 -18.04 -22.32 -4.63
CA CYS A 192 -18.55 -22.98 -5.82
C CYS A 192 -18.48 -24.49 -5.62
N GLN A 193 -19.59 -25.20 -5.82
CA GLN A 193 -19.66 -26.64 -5.79
C GLN A 193 -20.15 -27.14 -7.15
N PRO A 194 -19.26 -27.66 -8.00
CA PRO A 194 -19.66 -28.38 -9.19
C PRO A 194 -20.57 -29.56 -8.82
N PRO A 195 -21.56 -29.89 -9.65
CA PRO A 195 -22.50 -30.95 -9.34
C PRO A 195 -21.81 -32.31 -9.43
N GLU A 196 -22.44 -33.31 -8.84
CA GLU A 196 -21.99 -34.71 -8.87
C GLU A 196 -21.65 -35.22 -10.28
N GLU A 197 -20.83 -36.28 -10.34
CA GLU A 197 -20.32 -36.84 -11.58
C GLU A 197 -21.44 -37.14 -12.60
N GLY A 198 -21.20 -36.78 -13.86
CA GLY A 198 -22.16 -36.95 -14.97
C GLY A 198 -23.24 -35.88 -15.07
N LYS A 199 -23.31 -34.91 -14.14
CA LYS A 199 -24.28 -33.79 -14.19
C LYS A 199 -23.71 -32.49 -14.75
N ALA A 200 -22.40 -32.43 -14.99
CA ALA A 200 -21.72 -31.33 -15.68
C ALA A 200 -20.65 -31.86 -16.62
N LEU A 201 -20.34 -31.08 -17.67
CA LEU A 201 -19.26 -31.39 -18.59
C LEU A 201 -17.92 -30.99 -17.96
N SER A 202 -16.88 -31.82 -18.12
CA SER A 202 -15.54 -31.39 -17.77
C SER A 202 -15.11 -30.25 -18.71
N GLY A 203 -14.61 -29.14 -18.16
CA GLY A 203 -14.22 -27.99 -18.96
C GLY A 203 -13.80 -26.78 -18.13
N ILE A 204 -13.46 -25.70 -18.84
CA ILE A 204 -13.16 -24.40 -18.24
C ILE A 204 -14.47 -23.60 -18.18
N TYR A 205 -14.78 -23.11 -16.99
CA TYR A 205 -15.91 -22.26 -16.69
C TYR A 205 -15.40 -20.88 -16.27
N SER A 206 -15.78 -19.83 -16.99
CA SER A 206 -15.37 -18.45 -16.73
C SER A 206 -16.35 -17.74 -15.78
N PHE A 207 -15.83 -16.79 -15.00
CA PHE A 207 -16.56 -15.91 -14.08
C PHE A 207 -15.72 -14.65 -13.78
#